data_AF-A0A447RMU5-F1
#
_entry.id   AF-A0A447RMU5-F1
#
_cell.length_a   1.000
_cell.length_b   1.000
_cell.length_c   1.000
_cell.angle_alpha   90.00
_cell.angle_beta   90.00
_cell.angle_gamma   90.00
#
_symmetry.space_group_name_H-M   'P 1'
#
loop_
_entity.id
_entity.type
_entity.pdbx_description
1 polymer ?
#
loop_
_entity_poly.entity_id
_entity_poly.type
_entity_poly.pdbx_seq_one_letter_code
_entity_poly.pdbx_strand_id
1 'polypeptide(L)'
;MQAELQTALFHAFDTLNLQQMKSFNVPPVTLHGVGALAACGPQAQSRGLRHLFVMVDSFLHQAGMTAGLERSLAMKGIAMTLWPCPAGEPCVTDVCAAVAQLRDARCDGVVAFGGGSVLDAAKAVALLVANPEQTLGEMTEHSELRPRLPADRGADHRWHRV
;
A
#
# COMPACT_ATOMS: atom_id res chain seq x y z
N MET A 1 -49.44 -14.90 -6.03
CA MET A 1 -49.19 -15.29 -7.44
C MET A 1 -48.63 -14.15 -8.31
N GLN A 2 -49.38 -13.08 -8.63
CA GLN A 2 -48.91 -12.05 -9.57
C GLN A 2 -47.72 -11.21 -9.04
N ALA A 3 -47.74 -10.88 -7.74
CA ALA A 3 -46.63 -10.17 -7.08
C ALA A 3 -45.36 -11.03 -6.92
N GLU A 4 -45.51 -12.35 -6.72
CA GLU A 4 -44.39 -13.29 -6.59
C GLU A 4 -43.68 -13.48 -7.94
N LEU A 5 -44.44 -13.61 -9.03
CA LEU A 5 -43.89 -13.70 -10.38
C LEU A 5 -43.11 -12.45 -10.77
N GLN A 6 -43.64 -11.28 -10.43
CA GLN A 6 -42.99 -10.00 -10.70
C GLN A 6 -41.67 -9.88 -9.90
N THR A 7 -41.67 -10.29 -8.64
CA THR A 7 -40.45 -10.30 -7.80
C THR A 7 -39.40 -11.25 -8.34
N ALA A 8 -39.79 -12.46 -8.77
CA ALA A 8 -38.89 -13.43 -9.36
C ALA A 8 -38.27 -12.94 -10.67
N LEU A 9 -39.05 -12.25 -11.51
CA LEU A 9 -38.57 -11.64 -12.75
C LEU A 9 -37.55 -10.54 -12.47
N PHE A 10 -37.82 -9.63 -11.53
CA PHE A 10 -36.85 -8.58 -11.17
C PHE A 10 -35.56 -9.17 -10.62
N HIS A 11 -35.64 -10.18 -9.74
CA HIS A 11 -34.45 -10.86 -9.24
C HIS A 11 -33.64 -11.53 -10.36
N ALA A 12 -34.31 -12.16 -11.34
CA ALA A 12 -33.65 -12.75 -12.50
C ALA A 12 -32.96 -11.69 -13.37
N PHE A 13 -33.62 -10.57 -13.63
CA PHE A 13 -33.02 -9.45 -14.36
C PHE A 13 -31.81 -8.85 -13.62
N ASP A 14 -31.93 -8.61 -12.32
CA ASP A 14 -30.82 -8.10 -11.50
C ASP A 14 -29.63 -9.08 -11.51
N THR A 15 -29.89 -10.39 -11.42
CA THR A 15 -28.84 -11.41 -11.49
C THR A 15 -28.14 -11.40 -12.86
N LEU A 16 -28.89 -11.31 -13.96
CA LEU A 16 -28.33 -11.23 -15.31
C LEU A 16 -27.54 -9.93 -15.52
N ASN A 17 -28.01 -8.81 -14.96
CA ASN A 17 -27.33 -7.53 -15.02
C ASN A 17 -26.02 -7.54 -14.22
N LEU A 18 -26.01 -8.16 -13.03
CA LEU A 18 -24.81 -8.31 -12.20
C LEU A 18 -23.72 -9.14 -12.91
N GLN A 19 -24.10 -10.11 -13.74
CA GLN A 19 -23.14 -10.89 -14.55
C GLN A 19 -22.44 -10.05 -15.64
N GLN A 20 -23.03 -8.93 -16.05
CA GLN A 20 -22.42 -8.00 -17.01
C GLN A 20 -21.60 -6.88 -16.35
N MET A 21 -21.59 -6.84 -15.01
CA MET A 21 -20.84 -5.84 -14.26
C MET A 21 -19.33 -6.00 -14.50
N LYS A 22 -18.64 -4.87 -14.70
CA LYS A 22 -17.17 -4.81 -14.73
C LYS A 22 -16.68 -3.94 -13.58
N SER A 23 -15.62 -4.38 -12.92
CA SER A 23 -14.95 -3.59 -11.89
C SER A 23 -13.78 -2.79 -12.48
N PHE A 24 -13.59 -1.58 -11.96
CA PHE A 24 -12.43 -0.75 -12.26
C PHE A 24 -11.84 -0.29 -10.92
N ASN A 25 -10.69 -0.86 -10.56
CA ASN A 25 -10.03 -0.62 -9.28
C ASN A 25 -8.79 0.25 -9.50
N VAL A 26 -8.73 1.39 -8.82
CA VAL A 26 -7.60 2.32 -8.85
C VAL A 26 -7.25 2.79 -7.44
N PRO A 27 -6.02 3.26 -7.20
CA PRO A 27 -5.68 3.88 -5.92
C PRO A 27 -6.66 5.01 -5.58
N PRO A 28 -7.12 5.13 -4.32
CA PRO A 28 -8.10 6.15 -3.91
C PRO A 28 -7.64 7.59 -4.18
N VAL A 29 -6.33 7.82 -4.24
CA VAL A 29 -5.73 9.12 -4.56
C VAL A 29 -4.58 8.89 -5.53
N THR A 30 -4.62 9.60 -6.66
CA THR A 30 -3.53 9.65 -7.64
C THR A 30 -3.15 11.11 -7.86
N LEU A 31 -1.91 11.48 -7.50
CA LEU A 31 -1.36 12.82 -7.72
C LEU A 31 -0.31 12.74 -8.82
N HIS A 32 -0.43 13.59 -9.84
CA HIS A 32 0.47 13.59 -10.99
C HIS A 32 0.86 15.02 -11.38
N GLY A 33 1.99 15.14 -12.08
CA GLY A 33 2.53 16.41 -12.56
C GLY A 33 3.80 16.85 -11.83
N VAL A 34 4.41 17.92 -12.34
CA VAL A 34 5.63 18.51 -11.77
C VAL A 34 5.35 18.95 -10.33
N GLY A 35 6.21 18.54 -9.40
CA GLY A 35 6.09 18.89 -7.99
C GLY A 35 5.19 17.96 -7.16
N ALA A 36 4.57 16.93 -7.76
CA ALA A 36 3.72 15.98 -7.01
C ALA A 36 4.43 15.32 -5.82
N LEU A 37 5.75 15.09 -5.92
CA LEU A 37 6.57 14.53 -4.83
C LEU A 37 6.57 15.40 -3.56
N ALA A 38 6.37 16.72 -3.69
CA ALA A 38 6.26 17.61 -2.53
C ALA A 38 5.02 17.34 -1.68
N ALA A 39 4.02 16.62 -2.21
CA ALA A 39 2.83 16.23 -1.48
C ALA A 39 3.07 15.03 -0.53
N CYS A 40 4.15 14.27 -0.67
CA CYS A 40 4.39 13.05 0.13
C CYS A 40 4.36 13.30 1.64
N GLY A 41 5.05 14.32 2.14
CA GLY A 41 5.02 14.73 3.54
C GLY A 41 3.62 15.12 4.02
N PRO A 42 2.93 16.09 3.38
CA PRO A 42 1.55 16.44 3.72
C PRO A 42 0.60 15.23 3.73
N GLN A 43 0.74 14.33 2.75
CA GLN A 43 -0.04 13.11 2.61
C GLN A 43 0.26 12.09 3.74
N ALA A 44 1.52 11.95 4.16
CA ALA A 44 1.88 11.11 5.29
C ALA A 44 1.33 11.68 6.61
N GLN A 45 1.49 12.99 6.82
CA GLN A 45 1.01 13.70 7.99
C GLN A 45 -0.52 13.62 8.13
N SER A 46 -1.27 13.83 7.04
CA SER A 46 -2.74 13.77 7.09
C SER A 46 -3.28 12.37 7.40
N ARG A 47 -2.49 11.32 7.11
CA ARG A 47 -2.79 9.92 7.49
C ARG A 47 -2.31 9.55 8.90
N GLY A 48 -1.68 10.48 9.62
CA GLY A 48 -1.16 10.25 10.96
C GLY A 48 0.11 9.40 11.02
N LEU A 49 0.80 9.21 9.90
CA LEU A 49 2.08 8.49 9.82
C LEU A 49 3.20 9.33 10.45
N ARG A 50 4.19 8.67 11.03
CA ARG A 50 5.33 9.33 11.70
C ARG A 50 6.67 8.79 11.26
N HIS A 51 6.74 7.55 10.80
CA HIS A 51 7.99 6.92 10.38
C HIS A 51 7.76 6.01 9.18
N LEU A 52 8.23 6.44 8.01
CA LEU A 52 8.04 5.71 6.76
C LEU A 52 9.23 4.79 6.46
N PHE A 53 8.94 3.58 6.03
CA PHE A 53 9.89 2.69 5.39
C PHE A 53 9.93 3.02 3.89
N VAL A 54 11.03 3.58 3.41
CA VAL A 54 11.18 4.05 2.03
C VAL A 54 12.01 3.04 1.25
N MET A 55 11.33 2.18 0.48
CA MET A 55 11.96 1.27 -0.46
C MET A 55 12.30 2.03 -1.73
N VAL A 56 13.57 2.03 -2.12
CA VAL A 56 14.07 2.87 -3.21
C VAL A 56 14.91 2.09 -4.21
N ASP A 57 14.77 2.39 -5.49
CA ASP A 57 15.73 2.00 -6.50
C ASP A 57 17.11 2.61 -6.21
N SER A 58 18.12 1.75 -6.02
CA SER A 58 19.46 2.17 -5.63
C SER A 58 20.09 3.17 -6.60
N PHE A 59 19.86 3.01 -7.91
CA PHE A 59 20.39 3.93 -8.92
C PHE A 59 19.72 5.30 -8.83
N LEU A 60 18.39 5.34 -8.69
CA LEU A 60 17.67 6.61 -8.53
C LEU A 60 18.08 7.35 -7.25
N HIS A 61 18.30 6.63 -6.15
CA HIS A 61 18.78 7.21 -4.91
C HIS A 61 20.18 7.81 -5.08
N GLN A 62 21.12 7.05 -5.65
CA GLN A 62 22.50 7.51 -5.92
C GLN A 62 22.54 8.70 -6.89
N ALA A 63 21.61 8.77 -7.82
CA ALA A 63 21.43 9.91 -8.73
C ALA A 63 20.81 11.15 -8.04
N GLY A 64 20.50 11.09 -6.74
CA GLY A 64 19.92 12.19 -5.96
C GLY A 64 18.44 12.45 -6.23
N MET A 65 17.75 11.55 -6.94
CA MET A 65 16.34 11.76 -7.34
C MET A 65 15.37 11.69 -6.16
N THR A 66 15.77 11.08 -5.03
CA THR A 66 14.97 11.04 -3.80
C THR A 66 14.97 12.36 -3.03
N ALA A 67 15.83 13.32 -3.35
CA ALA A 67 15.99 14.54 -2.55
C ALA A 67 14.67 15.32 -2.36
N GLY A 68 13.75 15.27 -3.33
CA GLY A 68 12.43 15.88 -3.18
C GLY A 68 11.51 15.17 -2.18
N LEU A 69 11.57 13.84 -2.13
CA LEU A 69 10.85 13.03 -1.15
C LEU A 69 11.38 13.32 0.25
N GLU A 70 12.69 13.22 0.44
CA GLU A 70 13.37 13.42 1.72
C GLU A 70 13.03 14.79 2.31
N ARG A 71 13.13 15.84 1.50
CA ARG A 71 12.75 17.20 1.89
C ARG A 71 11.27 17.32 2.24
N SER A 72 10.38 16.71 1.46
CA SER A 72 8.93 16.75 1.73
C SER A 72 8.60 16.11 3.08
N LEU A 73 9.20 14.95 3.38
CA LEU A 73 9.03 14.25 4.65
C LEU A 73 9.61 15.05 5.83
N ALA A 74 10.84 15.55 5.69
CA ALA A 74 11.52 16.34 6.71
C ALA A 74 10.73 17.61 7.09
N MET A 75 10.19 18.34 6.11
CA MET A 75 9.36 19.53 6.32
C MET A 75 8.08 19.26 7.11
N LYS A 76 7.64 18.00 7.19
CA LYS A 76 6.46 17.58 7.97
C LYS A 76 6.82 16.79 9.22
N GLY A 77 8.10 16.69 9.57
CA GLY A 77 8.57 15.95 10.74
C GLY A 77 8.33 14.45 10.64
N ILE A 78 8.27 13.91 9.41
CA ILE A 78 8.09 12.48 9.16
C ILE A 78 9.47 11.84 9.09
N ALA A 79 9.77 10.92 9.99
CA ALA A 79 10.99 10.13 9.95
C ALA A 79 10.96 9.17 8.75
N MET A 80 12.14 8.77 8.28
CA MET A 80 12.25 7.72 7.27
C MET A 80 13.37 6.74 7.59
N THR A 81 13.12 5.46 7.32
CA THR A 81 14.14 4.42 7.20
C THR A 81 14.24 4.07 5.73
N LEU A 82 15.40 4.30 5.13
CA LEU A 82 15.64 4.00 3.72
C LEU A 82 16.05 2.53 3.56
N TRP A 83 15.42 1.85 2.61
CA TRP A 83 15.77 0.50 2.18
C TRP A 83 16.11 0.51 0.69
N PRO A 84 17.39 0.39 0.32
CA PRO A 84 17.77 0.27 -1.07
C PRO A 84 17.35 -1.11 -1.60
N CYS A 85 16.46 -1.13 -2.59
CA CYS A 85 16.10 -2.38 -3.25
C CYS A 85 17.33 -2.95 -3.99
N PRO A 86 17.52 -4.29 -3.93
CA PRO A 86 18.51 -4.97 -4.73
C PRO A 86 18.31 -4.72 -6.23
N ALA A 87 19.39 -4.80 -7.00
CA ALA A 87 19.33 -4.68 -8.44
C ALA A 87 18.60 -5.90 -9.06
N GLY A 88 17.68 -5.64 -9.99
CA GLY A 88 16.90 -6.68 -10.66
C GLY A 88 15.52 -6.92 -10.02
N GLU A 89 15.01 -8.13 -10.18
CA GLU A 89 13.74 -8.56 -9.59
C GLU A 89 13.96 -9.01 -8.13
N PRO A 90 13.34 -8.36 -7.13
CA PRO A 90 13.47 -8.75 -5.73
C PRO A 90 12.96 -10.17 -5.52
N CYS A 91 13.76 -10.97 -4.82
CA CYS A 91 13.40 -12.33 -4.48
C CYS A 91 12.75 -12.41 -3.09
N VAL A 92 12.26 -13.60 -2.72
CA VAL A 92 11.58 -13.84 -1.44
C VAL A 92 12.43 -13.40 -0.25
N THR A 93 13.74 -13.68 -0.27
CA THR A 93 14.63 -13.29 0.82
C THR A 93 14.79 -11.78 0.97
N ASP A 94 14.72 -11.03 -0.13
CA ASP A 94 14.79 -9.57 -0.12
C ASP A 94 13.53 -8.98 0.54
N VAL A 95 12.36 -9.52 0.19
CA VAL A 95 11.09 -9.14 0.79
C VAL A 95 11.09 -9.45 2.28
N CYS A 96 11.50 -10.66 2.68
CA CYS A 96 11.58 -11.04 4.10
C CYS A 96 12.55 -10.14 4.89
N ALA A 97 13.70 -9.79 4.32
CA ALA A 97 14.66 -8.90 4.97
C ALA A 97 14.10 -7.48 5.11
N ALA A 98 13.41 -6.97 4.09
CA ALA A 98 12.73 -5.68 4.15
C ALA A 98 11.61 -5.65 5.21
N VAL A 99 10.81 -6.72 5.31
CA VAL A 99 9.79 -6.91 6.36
C VAL A 99 10.42 -6.85 7.76
N ALA A 100 11.54 -7.55 7.96
CA ALA A 100 12.24 -7.56 9.24
C ALA A 100 12.75 -6.15 9.59
N GLN A 101 13.43 -5.48 8.66
CA GLN A 101 13.96 -4.13 8.93
C GLN A 101 12.85 -3.10 9.16
N LEU A 102 11.73 -3.19 8.44
CA LEU A 102 10.57 -2.33 8.66
C LEU A 102 10.03 -2.47 10.10
N ARG A 103 9.90 -3.70 10.59
CA ARG A 103 9.44 -4.01 11.94
C ARG A 103 10.43 -3.51 13.00
N ASP A 104 11.72 -3.79 12.81
CA ASP A 104 12.78 -3.38 13.74
C ASP A 104 12.86 -1.84 13.85
N ALA A 105 12.74 -1.15 12.71
CA ALA A 105 12.68 0.31 12.66
C ALA A 105 11.36 0.90 13.16
N ARG A 106 10.35 0.06 13.44
CA ARG A 106 9.00 0.43 13.87
C ARG A 106 8.36 1.46 12.94
N CYS A 107 8.53 1.27 11.63
CA CYS A 107 7.89 2.12 10.64
C CYS A 107 6.38 1.88 10.63
N ASP A 108 5.61 2.94 10.44
CA ASP A 108 4.14 2.92 10.43
C ASP A 108 3.54 3.11 9.03
N GLY A 109 4.38 3.24 7.99
CA GLY A 109 3.97 3.24 6.59
C GLY A 109 5.09 2.80 5.64
N VAL A 110 4.72 2.48 4.40
CA VAL A 110 5.65 2.12 3.32
C VAL A 110 5.53 3.15 2.19
N VAL A 111 6.68 3.57 1.64
CA VAL A 111 6.79 4.32 0.40
C VAL A 111 7.69 3.55 -0.55
N ALA A 112 7.27 3.42 -1.80
CA ALA A 112 8.08 2.87 -2.87
C ALA A 112 8.50 3.99 -3.83
N PHE A 113 9.79 4.07 -4.14
CA PHE A 113 10.36 5.04 -5.07
C PHE A 113 11.21 4.30 -6.11
N GLY A 114 10.63 4.07 -7.29
CA GLY A 114 11.29 3.28 -8.34
C GLY A 114 10.31 2.80 -9.40
N GLY A 115 10.75 1.84 -10.20
CA GLY A 115 9.92 1.17 -11.20
C GLY A 115 9.07 0.03 -10.63
N GLY A 116 8.58 -0.84 -11.53
CA GLY A 116 7.70 -1.96 -11.19
C GLY A 116 8.24 -2.89 -10.10
N SER A 117 9.52 -3.30 -10.18
CA SER A 117 10.05 -4.26 -9.20
C SER A 117 10.12 -3.70 -7.77
N VAL A 118 10.47 -2.42 -7.60
CA VAL A 118 10.41 -1.73 -6.29
C VAL A 118 8.97 -1.61 -5.80
N LEU A 119 8.04 -1.25 -6.69
CA LEU A 119 6.62 -1.10 -6.35
C LEU A 119 6.00 -2.44 -5.92
N ASP A 120 6.31 -3.53 -6.61
CA ASP A 120 5.75 -4.84 -6.32
C ASP A 120 6.35 -5.46 -5.05
N ALA A 121 7.66 -5.32 -4.85
CA ALA A 121 8.28 -5.72 -3.59
C ALA A 121 7.70 -4.93 -2.40
N ALA A 122 7.46 -3.63 -2.55
CA ALA A 122 6.85 -2.82 -1.49
C ALA A 122 5.41 -3.24 -1.18
N LYS A 123 4.62 -3.66 -2.16
CA LYS A 123 3.28 -4.24 -1.93
C LYS A 123 3.38 -5.54 -1.12
N ALA A 124 4.31 -6.42 -1.48
CA ALA A 124 4.54 -7.66 -0.75
C ALA A 124 4.98 -7.40 0.70
N VAL A 125 5.92 -6.46 0.92
CA VAL A 125 6.34 -6.02 2.25
C VAL A 125 5.16 -5.47 3.05
N ALA A 126 4.36 -4.56 2.46
CA ALA A 126 3.20 -4.00 3.14
C ALA A 126 2.18 -5.07 3.54
N LEU A 127 1.94 -6.06 2.68
CA LEU A 127 1.01 -7.15 2.94
C LEU A 127 1.51 -8.08 4.06
N LEU A 128 2.77 -8.49 4.03
CA LEU A 128 3.36 -9.41 5.02
C LEU A 128 3.55 -8.75 6.39
N VAL A 129 3.87 -7.45 6.43
CA VAL A 129 3.91 -6.73 7.71
C VAL A 129 2.52 -6.66 8.33
N ALA A 130 1.48 -6.40 7.53
CA ALA A 130 0.09 -6.35 7.98
C ALA A 130 -0.49 -7.74 8.35
N ASN A 131 0.06 -8.82 7.80
CA ASN A 131 -0.37 -10.20 8.01
C ASN A 131 0.81 -11.08 8.48
N PRO A 132 1.24 -10.96 9.75
CA PRO A 132 2.46 -11.60 10.24
C PRO A 132 2.45 -13.13 10.22
N GLU A 133 1.28 -13.75 10.19
CA GLU A 133 1.09 -15.20 10.12
C GLU A 133 1.18 -15.74 8.67
N GLN A 134 1.21 -14.88 7.66
CA GLN A 134 1.30 -15.28 6.26
C GLN A 134 2.75 -15.22 5.76
N THR A 135 3.08 -16.15 4.89
CA THR A 135 4.31 -16.15 4.08
C THR A 135 4.03 -15.68 2.66
N LEU A 136 5.08 -15.28 1.93
CA LEU A 136 4.94 -14.84 0.54
C LEU A 136 4.37 -15.93 -0.38
N GLY A 137 4.66 -17.21 -0.10
CA GLY A 137 4.14 -18.33 -0.89
C GLY A 137 2.66 -18.65 -0.64
N GLU A 138 2.10 -18.19 0.47
CA GLU A 138 0.67 -18.36 0.82
C GLU A 138 -0.20 -17.19 0.32
N MET A 139 0.42 -16.16 -0.27
CA MET A 139 -0.29 -15.02 -0.81
C MET A 139 -1.11 -15.42 -2.02
N THR A 140 -2.37 -14.99 -2.03
CA THR A 140 -3.29 -15.17 -3.16
C THR A 140 -3.82 -13.81 -3.60
N GLU A 141 -4.51 -13.76 -4.74
CA GLU A 141 -5.25 -12.57 -5.18
C GLU A 141 -6.34 -12.09 -4.21
N HIS A 142 -6.71 -12.95 -3.25
CA HIS A 142 -7.70 -12.64 -2.19
C HIS A 142 -7.05 -12.21 -0.87
N SER A 143 -5.72 -12.14 -0.80
CA SER A 143 -5.04 -11.66 0.41
C SER A 143 -5.31 -10.17 0.60
N GLU A 144 -6.07 -9.83 1.63
CA GLU A 144 -6.42 -8.45 1.95
C GLU A 144 -5.33 -7.77 2.79
N LEU A 145 -5.02 -6.52 2.44
CA LEU A 145 -4.22 -5.63 3.28
C LEU A 145 -5.04 -5.26 4.52
N ARG A 146 -4.58 -5.66 5.71
CA ARG A 146 -5.20 -5.16 6.94
C ARG A 146 -4.98 -3.64 7.03
N PRO A 147 -5.98 -2.85 7.47
CA PRO A 147 -5.99 -1.38 7.29
C PRO A 147 -4.84 -0.60 7.96
N ARG A 148 -4.05 -1.25 8.83
CA ARG A 148 -2.86 -0.66 9.43
C ARG A 148 -1.77 -1.71 9.57
N LEU A 149 -0.53 -1.30 9.27
CA LEU A 149 0.67 -2.01 9.72
C LEU A 149 0.60 -2.11 11.26
N PRO A 150 1.08 -3.19 11.88
CA PRO A 150 1.06 -3.35 13.33
C PRO A 150 2.00 -2.32 13.97
N ALA A 151 1.47 -1.13 14.27
CA ALA A 151 2.06 -0.25 15.24
C ALA A 151 1.41 -0.62 16.58
N ASP A 152 2.20 -1.17 17.49
CA ASP A 152 1.81 -1.43 18.88
C ASP A 152 1.37 -0.14 19.58
N ARG A 153 0.15 0.33 19.33
CA ARG A 153 -0.54 1.35 20.12
C ARG A 153 -2.04 1.09 20.08
N GLY A 154 -2.60 0.72 21.23
CA GLY A 154 -4.02 0.62 21.45
C GLY A 154 -4.72 1.95 21.10
N ALA A 155 -5.48 1.93 20.02
CA ALA A 155 -6.50 2.93 19.73
C ALA A 155 -7.61 2.22 18.95
N ASP A 156 -8.68 1.93 19.67
CA ASP A 156 -9.97 1.46 19.16
C ASP A 156 -10.56 2.53 18.24
N HIS A 157 -10.25 2.43 16.95
CA HIS A 157 -10.92 3.21 15.92
C HIS A 157 -11.46 2.23 14.89
N ARG A 158 -12.72 1.83 15.10
CA ARG A 158 -13.58 1.24 14.08
C ARG A 158 -13.65 2.20 12.88
N TRP A 159 -13.38 1.69 11.69
CA TRP A 159 -13.60 2.40 10.45
C TRP A 159 -14.79 1.80 9.71
N HIS A 160 -15.70 2.67 9.28
CA HIS A 160 -16.66 2.36 8.24
C HIS A 160 -15.93 2.39 6.90
N ARG A 161 -16.02 1.29 6.14
CA ARG A 161 -15.73 1.25 4.70
C ARG A 161 -16.61 2.31 4.03
N VAL A 162 -16.01 3.22 3.26
CA VAL A 162 -16.70 3.97 2.21
C VAL A 162 -16.17 3.46 0.89
#